data_AF-A0A519TJA1-F1
#
_entry.id   AF-A0A519TJA1-F1
#
_cell.length_a   1.000
_cell.length_b   1.000
_cell.length_c   1.000
_cell.angle_alpha   90.00
_cell.angle_beta   90.00
_cell.angle_gamma   90.00
#
_symmetry.space_group_name_H-M   'P 1'
#
loop_
_entity.id
_entity.type
_entity.pdbx_description
1 polymer ?
#
loop_
_entity_poly.entity_id
_entity_poly.type
_entity_poly.pdbx_seq_one_letter_code
_entity_poly.pdbx_strand_id
1 'polypeptide(L)'
;KKYGARRERKTQLRTFDVVTAQKVAVANQKLYVNRQDGFVGYGLKKDEKAEFVADCSDLDDIIAIKRDGTFVVSKIAEKTFVGKDILHAGVYNKNDDRLVYNLVYVDGASGISFAKRFLVSGITRDKAYDLTKATKGTKVLYLTANPNSESEIVQIQLSDKAPARVKQFEFDFAELAIKGKGSMGNIVTKQPIKKITQKSVGDSTLGGREVFFDSVVARLNHAGHGRYLGAFDTDDTILVVYRDGSYELNAPDLAKHFDLPNIVLMRKLEPETVVSAAYVDGETKLHYVKRFRIETSTLDKRFLFISETKGSKLLAATAFAEPEVEVKFQRDKKADKETEKLRLDQFIDVKGWKALGNKLNYFKLHGLTLLTDEGPEPQRREVKKRGAGKAEGEAAPAPAAAPPADSNSPVQVTPEEVAQSQALLRRSRSQLGLF
;
A
#
# COMPACT_ATOMS: atom_id res chain seq x y z
N LYS A 1 -1.39 20.95 -49.04
CA LYS A 1 -0.62 22.22 -49.14
C LYS A 1 -1.50 23.48 -49.08
N LYS A 2 -2.58 23.62 -49.88
CA LYS A 2 -3.43 24.84 -49.90
C LYS A 2 -4.06 25.29 -48.55
N TYR A 3 -4.40 24.36 -47.64
CA TYR A 3 -5.11 24.70 -46.39
C TYR A 3 -4.46 24.12 -45.10
N GLY A 4 -3.28 23.52 -45.21
CA GLY A 4 -2.61 22.81 -44.10
C GLY A 4 -1.50 23.62 -43.41
N ALA A 5 -0.99 24.67 -44.05
CA ALA A 5 0.01 25.55 -43.44
C ALA A 5 -0.63 26.28 -42.24
N ARG A 6 -0.05 26.08 -41.04
CA ARG A 6 -0.52 26.62 -39.73
C ARG A 6 -1.78 25.99 -39.12
N ARG A 7 -2.27 24.86 -39.65
CA ARG A 7 -3.31 24.07 -38.96
C ARG A 7 -2.68 22.82 -38.35
N GLU A 8 -1.95 23.02 -37.27
CA GLU A 8 -1.41 21.92 -36.48
C GLU A 8 -2.55 21.14 -35.80
N ARG A 9 -2.31 19.86 -35.57
CA ARG A 9 -3.27 18.95 -34.96
C ARG A 9 -3.55 19.41 -33.53
N LYS A 10 -4.79 19.81 -33.25
CA LYS A 10 -5.23 20.22 -31.90
C LYS A 10 -5.52 19.04 -30.96
N THR A 11 -5.58 17.82 -31.49
CA THR A 11 -5.87 16.60 -30.72
C THR A 11 -4.58 15.88 -30.35
N GLN A 12 -4.46 15.47 -29.08
CA GLN A 12 -3.36 14.63 -28.62
C GLN A 12 -3.67 13.16 -28.89
N LEU A 13 -2.68 12.41 -29.38
CA LEU A 13 -2.72 10.95 -29.37
C LEU A 13 -2.34 10.49 -27.96
N ARG A 14 -3.28 9.85 -27.26
CA ARG A 14 -2.99 9.13 -26.03
C ARG A 14 -3.23 7.64 -26.27
N THR A 15 -2.29 6.83 -25.84
CA THR A 15 -2.44 5.37 -25.81
C THR A 15 -3.37 5.02 -24.67
N PHE A 16 -4.43 4.28 -24.97
CA PHE A 16 -5.31 3.74 -23.94
C PHE A 16 -4.76 2.39 -23.51
N ASP A 17 -4.65 2.19 -22.20
CA ASP A 17 -4.27 0.89 -21.64
C ASP A 17 -5.38 -0.14 -21.91
N VAL A 18 -5.03 -1.42 -22.05
CA VAL A 18 -6.01 -2.50 -22.26
C VAL A 18 -6.69 -2.75 -20.93
N VAL A 19 -7.78 -2.02 -20.68
CA VAL A 19 -8.43 -2.11 -19.39
C VAL A 19 -9.34 -3.32 -19.34
N THR A 20 -9.01 -4.28 -18.48
CA THR A 20 -9.93 -5.35 -18.09
C THR A 20 -11.23 -4.73 -17.58
N ALA A 21 -12.38 -5.14 -18.11
CA ALA A 21 -13.69 -4.58 -17.79
C ALA A 21 -13.96 -4.48 -16.26
N GLN A 22 -13.45 -5.42 -15.47
CA GLN A 22 -13.53 -5.39 -14.00
C GLN A 22 -12.79 -4.21 -13.34
N LYS A 23 -11.69 -3.70 -13.93
CA LYS A 23 -10.92 -2.57 -13.38
C LYS A 23 -11.47 -1.19 -13.77
N VAL A 24 -12.30 -1.12 -14.82
CA VAL A 24 -12.90 0.14 -15.33
C VAL A 24 -14.40 0.23 -15.11
N ALA A 25 -15.02 -0.83 -14.60
CA ALA A 25 -16.39 -0.72 -14.16
C ALA A 25 -16.45 0.35 -13.05
N VAL A 26 -17.08 1.47 -13.40
CA VAL A 26 -17.22 2.61 -12.50
C VAL A 26 -17.99 2.12 -11.29
N ALA A 27 -17.51 2.46 -10.09
CA ALA A 27 -18.17 2.17 -8.83
C ALA A 27 -19.48 2.99 -8.72
N ASN A 28 -20.46 2.61 -9.55
CA ASN A 28 -21.75 3.27 -9.68
C ASN A 28 -22.73 2.82 -8.60
N GLN A 29 -22.43 1.71 -7.93
CA GLN A 29 -23.29 1.09 -6.95
C GLN A 29 -22.69 1.18 -5.56
N LYS A 30 -23.56 1.19 -4.55
CA LYS A 30 -23.19 1.23 -3.14
C LYS A 30 -23.53 -0.10 -2.51
N LEU A 31 -22.55 -0.72 -1.87
CA LEU A 31 -22.75 -1.97 -1.15
C LEU A 31 -23.40 -1.68 0.21
N TYR A 32 -24.47 -2.40 0.49
CA TYR A 32 -25.15 -2.38 1.78
C TYR A 32 -25.18 -3.76 2.41
N VAL A 33 -25.22 -3.81 3.74
CA VAL A 33 -25.34 -5.04 4.52
C VAL A 33 -26.43 -4.91 5.57
N ASN A 34 -27.29 -5.93 5.67
CA ASN A 34 -28.17 -6.14 6.81
C ASN A 34 -27.65 -7.35 7.60
N ARG A 35 -26.96 -7.06 8.71
CA ARG A 35 -26.22 -8.05 9.50
C ARG A 35 -27.12 -9.02 10.25
N GLN A 36 -28.30 -8.58 10.68
CA GLN A 36 -29.25 -9.38 11.45
C GLN A 36 -29.97 -10.37 10.55
N ASP A 37 -30.50 -9.88 9.43
CA ASP A 37 -31.29 -10.69 8.51
C ASP A 37 -30.42 -11.48 7.52
N GLY A 38 -29.13 -11.14 7.42
CA GLY A 38 -28.14 -11.91 6.68
C GLY A 38 -28.09 -11.59 5.18
N PHE A 39 -28.42 -10.36 4.79
CA PHE A 39 -28.46 -9.92 3.40
C PHE A 39 -27.32 -8.96 3.06
N VAL A 40 -26.81 -9.07 1.84
CA VAL A 40 -25.79 -8.18 1.27
C VAL A 40 -26.17 -7.85 -0.17
N GLY A 41 -26.01 -6.60 -0.59
CA GLY A 41 -26.31 -6.17 -1.96
C GLY A 41 -26.51 -4.66 -2.10
N TYR A 42 -26.67 -4.18 -3.33
CA TYR A 42 -26.89 -2.75 -3.60
C TYR A 42 -28.35 -2.31 -3.49
N GLY A 43 -29.30 -3.26 -3.52
CA GLY A 43 -30.74 -2.98 -3.45
C GLY A 43 -31.28 -2.75 -2.03
N LEU A 44 -30.45 -2.94 -1.00
CA LEU A 44 -30.85 -2.85 0.41
C LEU A 44 -30.96 -1.41 0.94
N LYS A 45 -30.73 -0.38 0.10
CA LYS A 45 -30.79 1.04 0.51
C LYS A 45 -32.10 1.45 1.20
N LYS A 46 -33.20 0.76 0.91
CA LYS A 46 -34.53 1.04 1.48
C LYS A 46 -34.81 0.30 2.79
N ASP A 47 -33.98 -0.66 3.19
CA ASP A 47 -34.14 -1.36 4.47
C ASP A 47 -33.59 -0.48 5.60
N GLU A 48 -34.40 -0.25 6.64
CA GLU A 48 -34.04 0.58 7.80
C GLU A 48 -32.80 0.07 8.57
N LYS A 49 -32.50 -1.22 8.43
CA LYS A 49 -31.37 -1.91 9.08
C LYS A 49 -30.15 -2.10 8.16
N ALA A 50 -30.18 -1.52 6.96
CA ALA A 50 -29.08 -1.64 6.01
C ALA A 50 -27.99 -0.61 6.32
N GLU A 51 -26.78 -1.10 6.58
CA GLU A 51 -25.58 -0.28 6.77
C GLU A 51 -24.84 -0.15 5.44
N PHE A 52 -24.37 1.06 5.12
CA PHE A 52 -23.47 1.27 3.99
C PHE A 52 -22.08 0.69 4.30
N VAL A 53 -21.48 0.00 3.33
CA VAL A 53 -20.18 -0.67 3.47
C VAL A 53 -19.11 0.03 2.64
N ALA A 54 -19.28 0.04 1.31
CA ALA A 54 -18.29 0.57 0.37
C ALA A 54 -18.95 0.85 -1.00
N ASP A 55 -18.30 1.63 -1.84
CA ASP A 55 -18.67 1.74 -3.25
C ASP A 55 -18.16 0.50 -4.03
N CYS A 56 -18.94 0.07 -5.02
CA CYS A 56 -18.71 -1.19 -5.74
C CYS A 56 -19.26 -1.12 -7.18
N SER A 57 -18.75 -2.00 -8.04
CA SER A 57 -19.24 -2.27 -9.38
C SER A 57 -20.12 -3.53 -9.39
N ASP A 58 -21.03 -3.60 -10.36
CA ASP A 58 -21.81 -4.77 -10.77
C ASP A 58 -21.00 -6.04 -11.13
N LEU A 59 -19.69 -5.91 -11.33
CA LEU A 59 -18.77 -7.01 -11.61
C LEU A 59 -17.95 -7.46 -10.40
N ASP A 60 -18.09 -6.77 -9.26
CA ASP A 60 -17.35 -7.08 -8.05
C ASP A 60 -17.87 -8.33 -7.34
N ASP A 61 -16.95 -9.00 -6.66
CA ASP A 61 -17.24 -10.08 -5.73
C ASP A 61 -17.28 -9.52 -4.31
N ILE A 62 -18.21 -10.00 -3.49
CA ILE A 62 -18.40 -9.52 -2.13
C ILE A 62 -18.13 -10.65 -1.15
N ILE A 63 -17.22 -10.42 -0.20
CA ILE A 63 -16.96 -11.33 0.91
C ILE A 63 -17.86 -10.97 2.09
N ALA A 64 -18.46 -11.99 2.72
CA ALA A 64 -19.21 -11.86 3.97
C ALA A 64 -18.71 -12.89 4.99
N ILE A 65 -18.26 -12.43 6.16
CA ILE A 65 -17.75 -13.24 7.27
C ILE A 65 -18.78 -13.20 8.40
N LYS A 66 -19.17 -14.38 8.90
CA LYS A 66 -20.19 -14.56 9.93
C LYS A 66 -19.60 -14.78 11.32
N ARG A 67 -20.44 -14.64 12.34
CA ARG A 67 -20.08 -14.84 13.76
C ARG A 67 -19.70 -16.28 14.10
N ASP A 68 -20.19 -17.26 13.34
CA ASP A 68 -19.80 -18.67 13.49
C ASP A 68 -18.40 -18.98 12.96
N GLY A 69 -17.73 -18.00 12.32
CA GLY A 69 -16.40 -18.17 11.73
C GLY A 69 -16.43 -18.67 10.29
N THR A 70 -17.60 -18.83 9.68
CA THR A 70 -17.72 -19.16 8.26
C THR A 70 -17.81 -17.91 7.40
N PHE A 71 -17.32 -17.99 6.17
CA PHE A 71 -17.44 -16.93 5.20
C PHE A 71 -17.88 -17.45 3.85
N VAL A 72 -18.51 -16.58 3.06
CA VAL A 72 -18.92 -16.83 1.68
C VAL A 72 -18.46 -15.65 0.85
N VAL A 73 -18.11 -15.91 -0.40
CA VAL A 73 -17.93 -14.86 -1.40
C VAL A 73 -18.96 -15.07 -2.50
N SER A 74 -19.73 -14.04 -2.81
CA SER A 74 -20.76 -14.07 -3.84
C SER A 74 -20.58 -12.90 -4.80
N LYS A 75 -20.97 -13.06 -6.06
CA LYS A 75 -21.04 -11.92 -6.99
C LYS A 75 -22.04 -10.90 -6.44
N ILE A 76 -21.77 -9.61 -6.63
CA ILE A 76 -22.74 -8.59 -6.24
C ILE A 76 -24.08 -8.75 -6.98
N ALA A 77 -25.17 -8.50 -6.26
CA ALA A 77 -26.54 -8.51 -6.78
C ALA A 77 -27.41 -7.55 -5.95
N GLU A 78 -28.69 -7.41 -6.32
CA GLU A 78 -29.64 -6.54 -5.62
C GLU A 78 -29.78 -6.92 -4.15
N LYS A 79 -29.96 -8.22 -3.88
CA LYS A 79 -30.13 -8.79 -2.54
C LYS A 79 -29.72 -10.25 -2.55
N THR A 80 -28.60 -10.56 -1.89
CA THR A 80 -28.09 -11.92 -1.74
C THR A 80 -28.13 -12.31 -0.26
N PHE A 81 -28.62 -13.50 0.05
CA PHE A 81 -28.57 -14.05 1.40
C PHE A 81 -27.25 -14.81 1.60
N VAL A 82 -26.47 -14.41 2.61
CA VAL A 82 -25.14 -14.99 2.91
C VAL A 82 -25.09 -15.64 4.31
N GLY A 83 -26.23 -15.66 5.00
CA GLY A 83 -26.40 -16.17 6.36
C GLY A 83 -26.45 -15.06 7.41
N LYS A 84 -27.07 -15.35 8.55
CA LYS A 84 -27.31 -14.39 9.65
C LYS A 84 -26.02 -14.11 10.45
N ASP A 85 -26.05 -13.05 11.26
CA ASP A 85 -24.94 -12.62 12.13
C ASP A 85 -23.65 -12.29 11.37
N ILE A 86 -23.76 -11.42 10.35
CA ILE A 86 -22.61 -10.96 9.56
C ILE A 86 -21.73 -10.01 10.39
N LEU A 87 -20.47 -10.38 10.58
CA LEU A 87 -19.46 -9.57 11.26
C LEU A 87 -18.71 -8.64 10.31
N HIS A 88 -18.46 -9.07 9.08
CA HIS A 88 -17.79 -8.25 8.08
C HIS A 88 -18.39 -8.50 6.70
N ALA A 89 -18.54 -7.43 5.94
CA ALA A 89 -18.86 -7.47 4.52
C ALA A 89 -17.92 -6.48 3.80
N GLY A 90 -17.49 -6.80 2.58
CA GLY A 90 -16.60 -5.93 1.82
C GLY A 90 -16.37 -6.42 0.40
N VAL A 91 -15.82 -5.55 -0.45
CA VAL A 91 -15.41 -5.92 -1.81
C VAL A 91 -14.22 -6.85 -1.74
N TYR A 92 -14.33 -7.99 -2.41
CA TYR A 92 -13.33 -9.04 -2.47
C TYR A 92 -12.52 -8.96 -3.76
N ASN A 93 -11.21 -8.79 -3.62
CA ASN A 93 -10.29 -8.90 -4.73
C ASN A 93 -9.43 -10.15 -4.57
N LYS A 94 -9.55 -11.08 -5.52
CA LYS A 94 -8.80 -12.36 -5.53
C LYS A 94 -7.28 -12.17 -5.53
N ASN A 95 -6.80 -11.06 -6.07
CA ASN A 95 -5.38 -10.76 -6.22
C ASN A 95 -4.85 -9.81 -5.13
N ASP A 96 -5.66 -9.48 -4.10
CA ASP A 96 -5.19 -8.67 -2.99
C ASP A 96 -4.42 -9.55 -1.98
N ASP A 97 -3.11 -9.40 -1.96
CA ASP A 97 -2.18 -10.09 -1.07
C ASP A 97 -1.82 -9.28 0.18
N ARG A 98 -2.45 -8.11 0.36
CA ARG A 98 -2.17 -7.19 1.47
C ARG A 98 -3.37 -6.94 2.39
N LEU A 99 -4.59 -7.18 1.94
CA LEU A 99 -5.77 -7.18 2.82
C LEU A 99 -5.72 -8.36 3.80
N VAL A 100 -5.17 -8.11 4.99
CA VAL A 100 -5.05 -9.09 6.05
C VAL A 100 -6.19 -8.93 7.03
N TYR A 101 -6.79 -10.06 7.39
CA TYR A 101 -7.79 -10.11 8.45
C TYR A 101 -7.13 -10.54 9.75
N ASN A 102 -7.39 -9.78 10.81
CA ASN A 102 -7.03 -10.17 12.16
C ASN A 102 -8.28 -10.71 12.85
N LEU A 103 -8.17 -11.91 13.43
CA LEU A 103 -9.30 -12.64 13.98
C LEU A 103 -8.94 -13.19 15.34
N VAL A 104 -9.84 -12.98 16.31
CA VAL A 104 -9.88 -13.75 17.55
C VAL A 104 -11.17 -14.53 17.61
N TYR A 105 -11.09 -15.84 17.82
CA TYR A 105 -12.25 -16.71 17.95
C TYR A 105 -12.10 -17.68 19.12
N VAL A 106 -13.22 -18.07 19.72
CA VAL A 106 -13.27 -19.14 20.71
C VAL A 106 -13.68 -20.44 20.04
N ASP A 107 -12.90 -21.49 20.26
CA ASP A 107 -13.23 -22.84 19.81
C ASP A 107 -14.33 -23.44 20.69
N GLY A 108 -15.42 -23.90 20.07
CA GLY A 108 -16.60 -24.37 20.79
C GLY A 108 -16.38 -25.65 21.61
N ALA A 109 -15.47 -26.52 21.17
CA ALA A 109 -15.16 -27.78 21.85
C ALA A 109 -14.25 -27.60 23.07
N SER A 110 -13.17 -26.81 22.93
CA SER A 110 -12.18 -26.62 23.99
C SER A 110 -12.42 -25.40 24.88
N GLY A 111 -13.21 -24.41 24.42
CA GLY A 111 -13.35 -23.12 25.07
C GLY A 111 -12.10 -22.23 25.00
N ILE A 112 -11.06 -22.67 24.28
CA ILE A 112 -9.80 -21.93 24.13
C ILE A 112 -9.98 -20.85 23.06
N SER A 113 -9.47 -19.66 23.34
CA SER A 113 -9.45 -18.55 22.38
C SER A 113 -8.16 -18.56 21.57
N PHE A 114 -8.30 -18.49 20.24
CA PHE A 114 -7.22 -18.43 19.28
C PHE A 114 -7.22 -17.09 18.55
N ALA A 115 -6.03 -16.59 18.21
CA ALA A 115 -5.84 -15.44 17.36
C ALA A 115 -5.06 -15.84 16.10
N LYS A 116 -5.44 -15.27 14.96
CA LYS A 116 -4.69 -15.44 13.73
C LYS A 116 -4.79 -14.22 12.83
N ARG A 117 -3.78 -14.10 11.96
CA ARG A 117 -3.73 -13.18 10.84
C ARG A 117 -3.78 -13.98 9.56
N PHE A 118 -4.72 -13.67 8.69
CA PHE A 118 -4.90 -14.45 7.48
C PHE A 118 -5.26 -13.62 6.25
N LEU A 119 -4.83 -14.15 5.10
CA LEU A 119 -5.24 -13.68 3.78
C LEU A 119 -6.31 -14.60 3.20
N VAL A 120 -7.27 -14.02 2.47
CA VAL A 120 -8.28 -14.78 1.73
C VAL A 120 -7.87 -14.82 0.26
N SER A 121 -6.99 -15.75 -0.09
CA SER A 121 -6.64 -16.01 -1.49
C SER A 121 -7.51 -17.12 -2.09
N GLY A 122 -7.82 -16.95 -3.38
CA GLY A 122 -8.36 -17.99 -4.26
C GLY A 122 -9.54 -18.77 -3.69
N ILE A 123 -10.75 -18.24 -3.86
CA ILE A 123 -11.98 -18.93 -3.47
C ILE A 123 -12.88 -19.22 -4.67
N THR A 124 -13.77 -20.19 -4.50
CA THR A 124 -14.90 -20.42 -5.39
C THR A 124 -16.10 -19.65 -4.85
N ARG A 125 -16.81 -18.95 -5.74
CA ARG A 125 -18.04 -18.23 -5.40
C ARG A 125 -19.11 -19.15 -4.83
N ASP A 126 -19.95 -18.61 -3.97
CA ASP A 126 -21.13 -19.22 -3.35
C ASP A 126 -20.85 -20.48 -2.52
N LYS A 127 -19.57 -20.81 -2.33
CA LYS A 127 -19.12 -21.87 -1.44
C LYS A 127 -18.81 -21.29 -0.06
N ALA A 128 -19.34 -21.94 0.97
CA ALA A 128 -19.01 -21.62 2.36
C ALA A 128 -17.66 -22.22 2.75
N TYR A 129 -16.84 -21.42 3.42
CA TYR A 129 -15.54 -21.81 3.97
C TYR A 129 -15.47 -21.47 5.45
N ASP A 130 -14.68 -22.23 6.20
CA ASP A 130 -14.50 -22.05 7.64
C ASP A 130 -13.14 -21.39 7.95
N LEU A 131 -13.15 -20.38 8.83
CA LEU A 131 -11.95 -19.67 9.32
C LEU A 131 -11.49 -20.22 10.67
N THR A 132 -12.03 -21.32 11.14
CA THR A 132 -11.80 -21.88 12.46
C THR A 132 -11.59 -23.40 12.34
N LYS A 133 -11.87 -24.16 13.41
CA LYS A 133 -11.81 -25.63 13.39
C LYS A 133 -13.15 -26.28 13.03
N ALA A 134 -14.15 -25.50 12.62
CA ALA A 134 -15.52 -25.96 12.35
C ALA A 134 -16.17 -26.73 13.52
N THR A 135 -15.77 -26.47 14.77
CA THR A 135 -16.35 -27.13 15.94
C THR A 135 -17.65 -26.43 16.35
N LYS A 136 -18.64 -27.22 16.78
CA LYS A 136 -19.95 -26.71 17.19
C LYS A 136 -19.80 -25.76 18.38
N GLY A 137 -20.42 -24.58 18.29
CA GLY A 137 -20.35 -23.55 19.33
C GLY A 137 -19.19 -22.57 19.18
N THR A 138 -18.39 -22.69 18.13
CA THR A 138 -17.35 -21.70 17.78
C THR A 138 -17.96 -20.33 17.55
N LYS A 139 -17.30 -19.30 18.07
CA LYS A 139 -17.71 -17.91 17.90
C LYS A 139 -16.52 -17.02 17.65
N VAL A 140 -16.64 -16.14 16.67
CA VAL A 140 -15.71 -15.04 16.45
C VAL A 140 -15.99 -13.95 17.48
N LEU A 141 -14.95 -13.55 18.20
CA LEU A 141 -15.00 -12.54 19.25
C LEU A 141 -14.51 -11.17 18.76
N TYR A 142 -13.59 -11.18 17.79
CA TYR A 142 -12.99 -9.98 17.23
C TYR A 142 -12.57 -10.24 15.79
N LEU A 143 -12.83 -9.27 14.91
CA LEU A 143 -12.48 -9.32 13.50
C LEU A 143 -12.23 -7.89 13.00
N THR A 144 -11.06 -7.66 12.40
CA THR A 144 -10.74 -6.45 11.66
C THR A 144 -10.21 -6.81 10.27
N ALA A 145 -10.45 -5.93 9.30
CA ALA A 145 -9.99 -6.05 7.93
C ALA A 145 -9.00 -4.91 7.68
N ASN A 146 -7.73 -5.25 7.47
CA ASN A 146 -6.60 -4.32 7.46
C ASN A 146 -6.00 -4.27 6.04
N PRO A 147 -6.35 -3.25 5.22
CA PRO A 147 -5.99 -3.17 3.81
C PRO A 147 -4.48 -3.17 3.54
N ASN A 148 -3.66 -2.63 4.45
CA ASN A 148 -2.21 -2.59 4.31
C ASN A 148 -1.48 -3.58 5.23
N SER A 149 -2.18 -4.59 5.74
CA SER A 149 -1.63 -5.52 6.72
C SER A 149 -1.13 -4.81 7.99
N GLU A 150 -1.87 -3.78 8.39
CA GLU A 150 -1.63 -3.02 9.61
C GLU A 150 -1.53 -3.97 10.81
N SER A 151 -0.55 -3.73 11.67
CA SER A 151 -0.51 -4.36 12.99
C SER A 151 -1.56 -3.70 13.89
N GLU A 152 -2.03 -4.39 14.91
CA GLU A 152 -2.92 -3.80 15.89
C GLU A 152 -2.65 -4.38 17.28
N ILE A 153 -2.82 -3.55 18.29
CA ILE A 153 -2.78 -3.96 19.68
C ILE A 153 -4.21 -3.94 20.19
N VAL A 154 -4.66 -5.08 20.72
CA VAL A 154 -5.99 -5.21 21.31
C VAL A 154 -5.89 -5.44 22.81
N GLN A 155 -6.79 -4.81 23.55
CA GLN A 155 -6.98 -5.07 24.97
C GLN A 155 -8.03 -6.17 25.15
N ILE A 156 -7.64 -7.26 25.80
CA ILE A 156 -8.49 -8.41 26.07
C ILE A 156 -8.93 -8.37 27.54
N GLN A 157 -10.23 -8.34 27.75
CA GLN A 157 -10.86 -8.43 29.06
C GLN A 157 -11.46 -9.83 29.24
N LEU A 158 -11.00 -10.55 30.26
CA LEU A 158 -11.53 -11.85 30.66
C LEU A 158 -12.84 -11.71 31.44
N SER A 159 -13.62 -12.79 31.47
CA SER A 159 -14.84 -12.87 32.28
C SER A 159 -14.55 -12.76 33.77
N ASP A 160 -15.49 -12.18 34.52
CA ASP A 160 -15.35 -11.99 35.96
C ASP A 160 -15.21 -13.32 36.71
N LYS A 161 -15.77 -14.40 36.14
CA LYS A 161 -15.71 -15.78 36.62
C LYS A 161 -14.42 -16.53 36.27
N ALA A 162 -13.53 -15.93 35.47
CA ALA A 162 -12.27 -16.57 35.11
C ALA A 162 -11.34 -16.66 36.34
N PRO A 163 -10.73 -17.82 36.63
CA PRO A 163 -9.77 -18.00 37.74
C PRO A 163 -8.43 -17.26 37.54
N ALA A 164 -8.28 -16.43 36.51
CA ALA A 164 -7.04 -15.71 36.21
C ALA A 164 -6.81 -14.55 37.19
N ARG A 165 -5.56 -14.42 37.65
CA ARG A 165 -5.11 -13.29 38.49
C ARG A 165 -5.11 -11.96 37.72
N VAL A 166 -4.72 -11.98 36.45
CA VAL A 166 -4.75 -10.83 35.54
C VAL A 166 -5.98 -10.97 34.64
N LYS A 167 -6.96 -10.08 34.83
CA LYS A 167 -8.23 -10.11 34.08
C LYS A 167 -8.22 -9.25 32.81
N GLN A 168 -7.22 -8.40 32.64
CA GLN A 168 -7.05 -7.55 31.47
C GLN A 168 -5.60 -7.59 31.04
N PHE A 169 -5.36 -7.83 29.76
CA PHE A 169 -4.02 -7.82 29.17
C PHE A 169 -4.09 -7.36 27.71
N GLU A 170 -2.94 -7.01 27.16
CA GLU A 170 -2.81 -6.58 25.78
C GLU A 170 -2.28 -7.74 24.94
N PHE A 171 -2.79 -7.84 23.71
CA PHE A 171 -2.36 -8.82 22.72
C PHE A 171 -1.97 -8.07 21.45
N ASP A 172 -0.74 -8.31 21.00
CA ASP A 172 -0.18 -7.68 19.81
C ASP A 172 -0.29 -8.63 18.62
N PHE A 173 -0.99 -8.20 17.58
CA PHE A 173 -1.09 -8.96 16.34
C PHE A 173 0.21 -8.90 15.52
N ALA A 174 1.11 -7.95 15.75
CA ALA A 174 2.41 -7.88 15.07
C ALA A 174 3.24 -9.15 15.30
N GLU A 175 3.11 -9.80 16.46
CA GLU A 175 3.80 -11.06 16.80
C GLU A 175 3.30 -12.25 15.98
N LEU A 176 2.13 -12.15 15.37
CA LEU A 176 1.55 -13.22 14.57
C LEU A 176 2.00 -13.13 13.11
N ALA A 177 2.52 -14.24 12.60
CA ALA A 177 2.77 -14.40 11.17
C ALA A 177 1.46 -14.44 10.38
N ILE A 178 1.44 -13.76 9.23
CA ILE A 178 0.34 -13.82 8.27
C ILE A 178 0.35 -15.20 7.59
N LYS A 179 -0.74 -15.95 7.74
CA LYS A 179 -0.91 -17.30 7.16
C LYS A 179 -2.13 -17.35 6.22
N GLY A 180 -2.45 -18.51 5.68
CA GLY A 180 -3.67 -18.71 4.89
C GLY A 180 -4.93 -18.90 5.75
N LYS A 181 -6.10 -18.78 5.11
CA LYS A 181 -7.43 -18.97 5.73
C LYS A 181 -7.58 -20.23 6.60
N GLY A 182 -6.94 -21.35 6.23
CA GLY A 182 -7.03 -22.63 6.96
C GLY A 182 -6.14 -22.75 8.20
N SER A 183 -5.37 -21.71 8.55
CA SER A 183 -4.54 -21.73 9.77
C SER A 183 -5.41 -21.75 11.04
N MET A 184 -5.04 -22.55 12.04
CA MET A 184 -5.72 -22.54 13.35
C MET A 184 -5.40 -21.29 14.19
N GLY A 185 -4.26 -20.63 13.94
CA GLY A 185 -3.80 -19.53 14.78
C GLY A 185 -3.06 -19.96 16.05
N ASN A 186 -2.71 -18.96 16.85
CA ASN A 186 -2.00 -19.11 18.11
C ASN A 186 -2.97 -19.00 19.29
N ILE A 187 -2.66 -19.64 20.41
CA ILE A 187 -3.49 -19.56 21.62
C ILE A 187 -3.31 -18.18 22.25
N VAL A 188 -4.41 -17.47 22.46
CA VAL A 188 -4.44 -16.21 23.20
C VAL A 188 -4.60 -16.50 24.69
N THR A 189 -5.62 -17.29 25.03
CA THR A 189 -5.93 -17.64 26.40
C THR A 189 -6.83 -18.86 26.44
N LYS A 190 -6.71 -19.63 27.53
CA LYS A 190 -7.62 -20.74 27.86
C LYS A 190 -8.85 -20.27 28.65
N GLN A 191 -8.86 -19.00 29.06
CA GLN A 191 -9.89 -18.43 29.91
C GLN A 191 -10.99 -17.77 29.09
N PRO A 192 -12.24 -17.73 29.57
CA PRO A 192 -13.34 -17.11 28.85
C PRO A 192 -13.14 -15.60 28.71
N ILE A 193 -13.17 -15.10 27.48
CA ILE A 193 -13.07 -13.68 27.15
C ILE A 193 -14.46 -13.03 27.25
N LYS A 194 -14.52 -11.85 27.88
CA LYS A 194 -15.73 -11.02 28.00
C LYS A 194 -15.83 -10.00 26.87
N LYS A 195 -14.73 -9.29 26.58
CA LYS A 195 -14.68 -8.22 25.57
C LYS A 195 -13.26 -8.07 25.02
N ILE A 196 -13.17 -7.70 23.75
CA ILE A 196 -11.93 -7.29 23.09
C ILE A 196 -12.15 -5.86 22.58
N THR A 197 -11.21 -4.96 22.88
CA THR A 197 -11.25 -3.56 22.44
C THR A 197 -9.96 -3.23 21.69
N GLN A 198 -10.05 -2.62 20.51
CA GLN A 198 -8.87 -2.15 19.78
C GLN A 198 -8.25 -0.97 20.53
N LYS A 199 -6.97 -1.05 20.85
CA LYS A 199 -6.25 0.00 21.58
C LYS A 199 -5.50 0.92 20.63
N SER A 200 -4.79 0.35 19.66
CA SER A 200 -4.06 1.09 18.64
C SER A 200 -3.95 0.30 17.35
N VAL A 201 -3.94 1.02 16.24
CA VAL A 201 -3.53 0.52 14.91
C VAL A 201 -2.06 0.93 14.74
N GLY A 202 -1.23 -0.01 14.32
CA GLY A 202 0.19 0.21 14.06
C GLY A 202 0.52 0.13 12.57
N ASP A 203 1.82 0.15 12.26
CA ASP A 203 2.33 0.21 10.89
C ASP A 203 2.02 -1.07 10.09
N SER A 204 2.15 -0.96 8.77
CA SER A 204 2.04 -2.10 7.85
C SER A 204 3.13 -3.13 8.12
N THR A 205 2.73 -4.33 8.51
CA THR A 205 3.69 -5.43 8.76
C THR A 205 4.38 -5.96 7.50
N LEU A 206 3.86 -5.65 6.30
CA LEU A 206 4.47 -5.94 5.01
C LEU A 206 5.28 -4.75 4.44
N GLY A 207 5.36 -3.64 5.17
CA GLY A 207 5.94 -2.38 4.73
C GLY A 207 5.12 -1.66 3.65
N GLY A 208 5.59 -0.49 3.23
CA GLY A 208 4.88 0.38 2.29
C GLY A 208 4.59 -0.25 0.91
N ARG A 209 3.51 0.21 0.26
CA ARG A 209 3.16 -0.12 -1.13
C ARG A 209 3.93 0.78 -2.08
N GLU A 210 4.61 0.20 -3.07
CA GLU A 210 5.22 0.99 -4.13
C GLU A 210 4.13 1.71 -4.95
N VAL A 211 4.21 3.03 -5.05
CA VAL A 211 3.27 3.84 -5.82
C VAL A 211 3.99 4.49 -6.99
N PHE A 212 3.37 4.42 -8.15
CA PHE A 212 3.82 5.02 -9.38
C PHE A 212 2.74 5.94 -9.92
N PHE A 213 3.15 7.02 -10.58
CA PHE A 213 2.27 7.97 -11.24
C PHE A 213 2.42 7.87 -12.75
N ASP A 214 1.33 7.53 -13.43
CA ASP A 214 1.28 7.50 -14.88
C ASP A 214 0.83 8.87 -15.42
N SER A 215 1.74 9.56 -16.10
CA SER A 215 1.47 10.87 -16.72
C SER A 215 0.58 10.81 -17.97
N VAL A 216 0.33 9.64 -18.55
CA VAL A 216 -0.56 9.48 -19.72
C VAL A 216 -2.01 9.41 -19.26
N VAL A 217 -2.27 8.64 -18.21
CA VAL A 217 -3.61 8.41 -17.62
C VAL A 217 -3.94 9.38 -16.48
N ALA A 218 -2.92 10.05 -15.94
CA ALA A 218 -3.03 10.94 -14.78
C ALA A 218 -3.57 10.24 -13.52
N ARG A 219 -3.11 9.00 -13.28
CA ARG A 219 -3.55 8.16 -12.16
C ARG A 219 -2.38 7.46 -11.50
N LEU A 220 -2.59 7.07 -10.25
CA LEU A 220 -1.65 6.25 -9.50
C LEU A 220 -1.82 4.77 -9.84
N ASN A 221 -0.75 4.00 -9.74
CA ASN A 221 -0.74 2.56 -9.89
C ASN A 221 0.33 1.91 -9.01
N HIS A 222 0.18 0.61 -8.77
CA HIS A 222 1.18 -0.24 -8.10
C HIS A 222 1.88 -1.19 -9.08
N ALA A 223 1.64 -1.05 -10.38
CA ALA A 223 2.09 -1.99 -11.40
C ALA A 223 3.51 -1.69 -11.93
N GLY A 224 4.14 -0.62 -11.45
CA GLY A 224 5.48 -0.21 -11.89
C GLY A 224 5.49 0.65 -13.15
N HIS A 225 4.35 1.18 -13.57
CA HIS A 225 4.24 2.00 -14.77
C HIS A 225 4.28 3.49 -14.44
N GLY A 226 5.12 4.26 -15.15
CA GLY A 226 5.25 5.70 -14.95
C GLY A 226 6.34 6.08 -13.95
N ARG A 227 6.21 7.28 -13.36
CA ARG A 227 7.18 7.85 -12.42
C ARG A 227 7.01 7.25 -11.04
N TYR A 228 8.07 6.75 -10.44
CA TYR A 228 8.02 6.21 -9.08
C TYR A 228 7.90 7.34 -8.04
N LEU A 229 6.90 7.26 -7.16
CA LEU A 229 6.67 8.25 -6.10
C LEU A 229 7.20 7.81 -4.73
N GLY A 230 7.56 6.53 -4.57
CA GLY A 230 8.03 5.97 -3.31
C GLY A 230 7.18 4.80 -2.81
N ALA A 231 7.57 4.25 -1.66
CA ALA A 231 6.76 3.29 -0.91
C ALA A 231 5.90 4.04 0.12
N PHE A 232 4.59 3.77 0.15
CA PHE A 232 3.61 4.42 1.01
C PHE A 232 3.08 3.45 2.06
N ASP A 233 3.20 3.81 3.32
CA ASP A 233 2.56 3.18 4.47
C ASP A 233 1.23 3.89 4.83
N THR A 234 0.57 3.48 5.91
CA THR A 234 -0.78 3.90 6.31
C THR A 234 -0.94 5.42 6.43
N ASP A 235 0.06 6.12 6.97
CA ASP A 235 0.01 7.57 7.23
C ASP A 235 0.72 8.40 6.15
N ASP A 236 1.29 7.75 5.14
CA ASP A 236 2.03 8.44 4.09
C ASP A 236 1.09 9.14 3.11
N THR A 237 1.45 10.37 2.74
CA THR A 237 0.63 11.21 1.86
C THR A 237 1.42 11.72 0.66
N ILE A 238 0.69 12.04 -0.41
CA ILE A 238 1.22 12.63 -1.62
C ILE A 238 0.99 14.13 -1.54
N LEU A 239 2.07 14.90 -1.62
CA LEU A 239 2.05 16.34 -1.80
C LEU A 239 1.89 16.66 -3.28
N VAL A 240 0.89 17.46 -3.60
CA VAL A 240 0.68 18.02 -4.95
C VAL A 240 0.67 19.54 -4.86
N VAL A 241 1.48 20.19 -5.69
CA VAL A 241 1.52 21.65 -5.83
C VAL A 241 1.02 22.05 -7.21
N TYR A 242 0.14 23.03 -7.25
CA TYR A 242 -0.55 23.49 -8.46
C TYR A 242 -0.05 24.85 -8.95
N ARG A 243 -0.29 25.15 -10.23
CA ARG A 243 0.11 26.39 -10.93
C ARG A 243 -0.57 27.66 -10.40
N ASP A 244 -1.72 27.49 -9.76
CA ASP A 244 -2.42 28.57 -9.06
C ASP A 244 -1.73 28.93 -7.73
N GLY A 245 -0.67 28.22 -7.33
CA GLY A 245 0.03 28.42 -6.06
C GLY A 245 -0.76 27.89 -4.87
N SER A 246 -1.57 26.86 -5.09
CA SER A 246 -2.13 26.03 -4.04
C SER A 246 -1.36 24.72 -3.89
N TYR A 247 -1.41 24.12 -2.70
CA TYR A 247 -0.98 22.75 -2.47
C TYR A 247 -2.11 21.93 -1.84
N GLU A 248 -2.06 20.62 -2.02
CA GLU A 248 -3.04 19.64 -1.51
C GLU A 248 -2.30 18.38 -1.06
N LEU A 249 -2.79 17.75 0.00
CA LEU A 249 -2.33 16.45 0.47
C LEU A 249 -3.36 15.38 0.12
N ASN A 250 -2.87 14.30 -0.49
CA ASN A 250 -3.72 13.21 -0.96
C ASN A 250 -3.26 11.90 -0.36
N ALA A 251 -4.22 11.06 0.04
CA ALA A 251 -3.94 9.64 0.23
C ALA A 251 -3.50 9.03 -1.12
N PRO A 252 -2.70 7.94 -1.12
CA PRO A 252 -2.30 7.23 -2.33
C PRO A 252 -3.46 6.42 -2.95
N ASP A 253 -4.52 7.12 -3.38
CA ASP A 253 -5.71 6.54 -3.97
C ASP A 253 -5.55 6.34 -5.49
N LEU A 254 -5.69 5.10 -5.94
CA LEU A 254 -5.61 4.69 -7.35
C LEU A 254 -6.79 5.20 -8.19
N ALA A 255 -7.94 5.45 -7.56
CA ALA A 255 -9.13 5.96 -8.25
C ALA A 255 -9.03 7.45 -8.56
N LYS A 256 -8.22 8.20 -7.79
CA LYS A 256 -8.06 9.64 -7.92
C LYS A 256 -7.42 10.00 -9.27
N HIS A 257 -8.09 10.90 -9.99
CA HIS A 257 -7.59 11.47 -11.24
C HIS A 257 -6.93 12.82 -10.97
N PHE A 258 -5.71 13.00 -11.48
CA PHE A 258 -4.90 14.19 -11.25
C PHE A 258 -4.95 15.14 -12.45
N ASP A 259 -5.06 16.44 -12.18
CA ASP A 259 -5.11 17.47 -13.21
C ASP A 259 -3.70 17.89 -13.67
N LEU A 260 -3.07 17.02 -14.49
CA LEU A 260 -1.71 17.18 -14.99
C LEU A 260 -1.35 18.59 -15.50
N PRO A 261 -2.15 19.26 -16.35
CA PRO A 261 -1.82 20.60 -16.84
C PRO A 261 -1.62 21.65 -15.75
N ASN A 262 -2.22 21.45 -14.58
CA ASN A 262 -2.17 22.39 -13.46
C ASN A 262 -1.19 21.97 -12.38
N ILE A 263 -0.55 20.79 -12.46
CA ILE A 263 0.42 20.32 -11.48
C ILE A 263 1.82 20.86 -11.83
N VAL A 264 2.53 21.31 -10.81
CA VAL A 264 3.94 21.78 -10.90
C VAL A 264 4.88 20.83 -10.18
N LEU A 265 4.46 20.26 -9.05
CA LEU A 265 5.25 19.33 -8.25
C LEU A 265 4.33 18.24 -7.70
N MET A 266 4.76 16.98 -7.79
CA MET A 266 4.07 15.84 -7.18
C MET A 266 5.10 14.88 -6.58
N ARG A 267 5.01 14.62 -5.28
CA ARG A 267 5.91 13.70 -4.58
C ARG A 267 5.30 13.15 -3.30
N LYS A 268 5.90 12.10 -2.74
CA LYS A 268 5.65 11.71 -1.35
C LYS A 268 6.02 12.85 -0.40
N LEU A 269 5.15 13.16 0.55
CA LEU A 269 5.41 14.12 1.60
C LEU A 269 6.32 13.50 2.66
N GLU A 270 7.46 14.13 2.91
CA GLU A 270 8.28 13.83 4.09
C GLU A 270 8.11 14.96 5.12
N PRO A 271 8.10 14.69 6.44
CA PRO A 271 7.84 15.70 7.47
C PRO A 271 8.76 16.93 7.40
N GLU A 272 10.01 16.75 6.99
CA GLU A 272 11.01 17.82 6.89
C GLU A 272 11.07 18.47 5.49
N THR A 273 10.12 18.15 4.61
CA THR A 273 10.11 18.69 3.24
C THR A 273 9.94 20.20 3.24
N VAL A 274 10.90 20.92 2.68
CA VAL A 274 10.82 22.36 2.43
C VAL A 274 10.48 22.59 0.96
N VAL A 275 9.34 23.23 0.72
CA VAL A 275 8.94 23.66 -0.62
C VAL A 275 9.52 25.05 -0.88
N SER A 276 10.30 25.15 -1.95
CA SER A 276 10.84 26.39 -2.48
C SER A 276 10.07 26.79 -3.73
N ALA A 277 9.40 27.94 -3.67
CA ALA A 277 8.49 28.42 -4.70
C ALA A 277 8.84 29.84 -5.15
N ALA A 278 8.77 30.08 -6.45
CA ALA A 278 8.88 31.41 -7.05
C ALA A 278 7.55 31.75 -7.73
N TYR A 279 6.97 32.91 -7.41
CA TYR A 279 5.67 33.33 -7.92
C TYR A 279 5.63 34.80 -8.26
N VAL A 280 4.66 35.19 -9.09
CA VAL A 280 4.33 36.58 -9.37
C VAL A 280 3.06 36.95 -8.61
N ASP A 281 3.05 38.12 -7.97
CA ASP A 281 1.86 38.69 -7.36
C ASP A 281 1.08 39.54 -8.38
N GLY A 282 -0.23 39.34 -8.47
CA GLY A 282 -1.08 39.97 -9.47
C GLY A 282 -1.30 41.46 -9.25
N GLU A 283 -1.31 41.90 -7.98
CA GLU A 283 -1.55 43.29 -7.61
C GLU A 283 -0.31 44.15 -7.86
N THR A 284 0.83 43.74 -7.31
CA THR A 284 2.08 44.51 -7.42
C THR A 284 2.89 44.20 -8.68
N LYS A 285 2.57 43.10 -9.39
CA LYS A 285 3.36 42.55 -10.51
C LYS A 285 4.82 42.26 -10.13
N LEU A 286 5.09 42.14 -8.84
CA LEU A 286 6.41 41.82 -8.30
C LEU A 286 6.58 40.31 -8.20
N HIS A 287 7.83 39.88 -8.28
CA HIS A 287 8.21 38.48 -8.19
C HIS A 287 8.74 38.21 -6.79
N TYR A 288 8.28 37.13 -6.19
CA TYR A 288 8.65 36.72 -4.84
C TYR A 288 9.19 35.29 -4.85
N VAL A 289 10.15 35.04 -3.98
CA VAL A 289 10.64 33.70 -3.65
C VAL A 289 10.25 33.40 -2.22
N LYS A 290 9.72 32.20 -2.01
CA LYS A 290 9.23 31.72 -0.73
C LYS A 290 9.71 30.31 -0.46
N ARG A 291 10.19 30.06 0.75
CA ARG A 291 10.54 28.72 1.24
C ARG A 291 9.72 28.43 2.48
N PHE A 292 9.03 27.29 2.52
CA PHE A 292 8.14 26.95 3.61
C PHE A 292 8.01 25.43 3.80
N ARG A 293 7.61 25.01 5.01
CA ARG A 293 7.25 23.62 5.31
C ARG A 293 5.75 23.42 5.17
N ILE A 294 5.34 22.20 4.88
CA ILE A 294 3.93 21.83 4.90
C ILE A 294 3.52 21.56 6.35
N GLU A 295 2.56 22.34 6.85
CA GLU A 295 2.11 22.27 8.25
C GLU A 295 0.77 21.55 8.42
N THR A 296 0.00 21.35 7.35
CA THR A 296 -1.32 20.70 7.43
C THR A 296 -1.21 19.18 7.40
N SER A 297 -2.13 18.51 8.08
CA SER A 297 -2.38 17.08 7.99
C SER A 297 -3.73 16.77 7.33
N THR A 298 -4.50 17.80 6.92
CA THR A 298 -5.81 17.59 6.30
C THR A 298 -5.68 17.12 4.87
N LEU A 299 -6.32 15.99 4.56
CA LEU A 299 -6.37 15.42 3.21
C LEU A 299 -7.44 16.11 2.34
N ASP A 300 -7.25 16.04 1.02
CA ASP A 300 -8.19 16.47 -0.03
C ASP A 300 -8.66 17.94 0.07
N LYS A 301 -7.88 18.77 0.76
CA LYS A 301 -8.13 20.21 0.90
C LYS A 301 -6.99 21.02 0.29
N ARG A 302 -7.36 21.96 -0.57
CA ARG A 302 -6.43 22.91 -1.18
C ARG A 302 -6.13 24.08 -0.25
N PHE A 303 -4.86 24.41 -0.13
CA PHE A 303 -4.37 25.58 0.61
C PHE A 303 -3.59 26.48 -0.33
N LEU A 304 -4.05 27.71 -0.51
CA LEU A 304 -3.33 28.71 -1.29
C LEU A 304 -2.19 29.32 -0.47
N PHE A 305 -0.96 29.24 -0.98
CA PHE A 305 0.21 29.81 -0.32
C PHE A 305 0.76 31.05 -1.04
N ILE A 306 0.18 31.42 -2.17
CA ILE A 306 0.43 32.69 -2.86
C ILE A 306 -0.75 33.65 -2.66
N SER A 307 -0.61 34.87 -3.19
CA SER A 307 -1.65 35.90 -3.15
C SER A 307 -2.89 35.47 -3.96
N GLU A 308 -4.09 35.70 -3.42
CA GLU A 308 -5.39 35.40 -4.08
C GLU A 308 -5.73 36.38 -5.23
N THR A 309 -4.91 37.41 -5.41
CA THR A 309 -5.19 38.49 -6.37
C THR A 309 -5.18 37.99 -7.81
N LYS A 310 -6.10 38.54 -8.62
CA LYS A 310 -6.24 38.16 -10.03
C LYS A 310 -4.95 38.49 -10.79
N GLY A 311 -4.29 37.45 -11.30
CA GLY A 311 -3.02 37.58 -12.03
C GLY A 311 -1.83 36.98 -11.28
N SER A 312 -2.01 36.61 -10.00
CA SER A 312 -1.01 35.83 -9.26
C SER A 312 -0.84 34.45 -9.87
N LYS A 313 0.41 34.03 -10.08
CA LYS A 313 0.74 32.73 -10.69
C LYS A 313 2.03 32.18 -10.12
N LEU A 314 2.06 30.87 -9.93
CA LEU A 314 3.27 30.14 -9.60
C LEU A 314 4.12 29.96 -10.87
N LEU A 315 5.40 30.32 -10.79
CA LEU A 315 6.36 30.17 -11.90
C LEU A 315 7.15 28.87 -11.77
N ALA A 316 7.59 28.54 -10.56
CA ALA A 316 8.30 27.32 -10.25
C ALA A 316 8.06 26.90 -8.80
N ALA A 317 8.06 25.59 -8.55
CA ALA A 317 8.14 25.02 -7.22
C ALA A 317 9.01 23.77 -7.24
N THR A 318 9.83 23.59 -6.21
CA THR A 318 10.68 22.41 -6.01
C THR A 318 10.78 22.09 -4.53
N ALA A 319 11.05 20.84 -4.21
CA ALA A 319 11.35 20.38 -2.87
C ALA A 319 12.81 19.88 -2.76
N PHE A 320 13.68 20.32 -3.66
CA PHE A 320 15.11 20.11 -3.58
C PHE A 320 15.73 20.94 -2.45
N ALA A 321 16.74 20.41 -1.78
CA ALA A 321 17.36 21.04 -0.60
C ALA A 321 18.13 22.32 -0.98
N GLU A 322 18.82 22.30 -2.12
CA GLU A 322 19.65 23.40 -2.63
C GLU A 322 19.15 23.88 -4.01
N PRO A 323 17.95 24.48 -4.08
CA PRO A 323 17.31 24.79 -5.35
C PRO A 323 17.99 25.95 -6.09
N GLU A 324 18.30 25.73 -7.37
CA GLU A 324 18.84 26.75 -8.27
C GLU A 324 17.84 27.13 -9.35
N VAL A 325 17.72 28.44 -9.59
CA VAL A 325 16.89 28.99 -10.66
C VAL A 325 17.72 29.89 -11.57
N GLU A 326 17.43 29.81 -12.86
CA GLU A 326 17.89 30.76 -13.85
C GLU A 326 16.83 31.85 -14.04
N VAL A 327 17.19 33.09 -13.75
CA VAL A 327 16.33 34.26 -13.90
C VAL A 327 16.78 35.05 -15.11
N LYS A 328 15.87 35.24 -16.08
CA LYS A 328 16.06 36.10 -17.24
C LYS A 328 15.39 37.44 -16.99
N PHE A 329 16.17 38.50 -16.90
CA PHE A 329 15.67 39.82 -16.51
C PHE A 329 16.29 40.95 -17.34
N GLN A 330 15.71 42.15 -17.21
CA GLN A 330 16.30 43.40 -17.66
C GLN A 330 16.53 44.28 -16.44
N ARG A 331 17.72 44.90 -16.35
CA ARG A 331 18.07 45.85 -15.28
C ARG A 331 17.40 47.20 -15.46
N ASP A 332 17.29 47.67 -16.70
CA ASP A 332 16.70 48.95 -17.07
C ASP A 332 15.86 48.85 -18.35
N LYS A 333 15.07 49.89 -18.62
CA LYS A 333 14.20 50.01 -19.81
C LYS A 333 14.96 49.92 -21.14
N LYS A 334 16.28 50.19 -21.14
CA LYS A 334 17.19 50.11 -22.30
C LYS A 334 18.25 49.01 -22.20
N ALA A 335 18.26 48.23 -21.11
CA ALA A 335 19.27 47.19 -20.92
C ALA A 335 18.95 45.93 -21.74
N ASP A 336 20.01 45.24 -22.16
CA ASP A 336 19.90 43.93 -22.78
C ASP A 336 19.36 42.90 -21.80
N LYS A 337 18.86 41.78 -22.35
CA LYS A 337 18.35 40.67 -21.53
C LYS A 337 19.53 39.95 -20.90
N GLU A 338 19.62 40.03 -19.57
CA GLU A 338 20.62 39.33 -18.79
C GLU A 338 20.04 38.07 -18.18
N THR A 339 20.92 37.14 -17.84
CA THR A 339 20.58 35.88 -17.20
C THR A 339 21.46 35.70 -15.97
N GLU A 340 20.85 35.42 -14.82
CA GLU A 340 21.53 35.19 -13.55
C GLU A 340 21.08 33.86 -12.95
N LYS A 341 22.02 33.16 -12.31
CA LYS A 341 21.72 31.96 -11.52
C LYS A 341 21.57 32.36 -10.07
N LEU A 342 20.43 32.00 -9.47
CA LEU A 342 20.12 32.32 -8.09
C LEU A 342 19.86 31.02 -7.30
N ARG A 343 20.56 30.89 -6.17
CA ARG A 343 20.35 29.85 -5.16
C ARG A 343 19.27 30.29 -4.18
N LEU A 344 18.12 29.61 -4.17
CA LEU A 344 17.00 30.04 -3.31
C LEU A 344 17.25 29.73 -1.84
N ASP A 345 18.08 28.73 -1.53
CA ASP A 345 18.47 28.36 -0.17
C ASP A 345 19.25 29.48 0.53
N GLN A 346 20.13 30.16 -0.20
CA GLN A 346 20.90 31.30 0.31
C GLN A 346 20.12 32.62 0.28
N PHE A 347 19.12 32.72 -0.62
CA PHE A 347 18.33 33.93 -0.80
C PHE A 347 17.27 34.15 0.29
N ILE A 348 16.72 33.07 0.86
CA ILE A 348 15.68 33.16 1.89
C ILE A 348 15.70 31.95 2.82
N ASP A 349 15.55 32.20 4.12
CA ASP A 349 15.30 31.17 5.11
C ASP A 349 13.89 30.59 5.02
N VAL A 350 13.68 29.44 5.66
CA VAL A 350 12.36 28.81 5.75
C VAL A 350 11.43 29.71 6.59
N LYS A 351 10.38 30.23 5.95
CA LYS A 351 9.33 31.01 6.58
C LYS A 351 8.04 30.20 6.66
N GLY A 352 7.05 30.71 7.41
CA GLY A 352 5.72 30.12 7.44
C GLY A 352 5.03 30.16 6.07
N TRP A 353 4.17 29.18 5.80
CA TRP A 353 3.47 29.04 4.50
C TRP A 353 2.49 30.17 4.18
N LYS A 354 2.20 31.10 5.10
CA LYS A 354 1.42 32.33 4.84
C LYS A 354 2.28 33.56 4.55
N ALA A 355 3.59 33.50 4.76
CA ALA A 355 4.47 34.64 4.53
C ALA A 355 4.58 34.99 3.04
N LEU A 356 4.73 36.27 2.69
CA LEU A 356 4.90 36.68 1.28
C LEU A 356 6.25 36.23 0.67
N GLY A 357 7.26 35.97 1.50
CA GLY A 357 8.61 35.63 1.04
C GLY A 357 9.48 36.88 0.81
N ASN A 358 10.55 36.72 0.03
CA ASN A 358 11.51 37.78 -0.30
C ASN A 358 11.31 38.22 -1.75
N LYS A 359 11.38 39.53 -1.99
CA LYS A 359 11.18 40.14 -3.31
C LYS A 359 12.41 39.98 -4.19
N LEU A 360 12.23 39.54 -5.42
CA LEU A 360 13.24 39.61 -6.48
C LEU A 360 13.27 41.04 -7.05
N ASN A 361 14.36 41.76 -6.80
CA ASN A 361 14.47 43.18 -7.13
C ASN A 361 14.98 43.42 -8.55
N TYR A 362 14.20 43.00 -9.56
CA TYR A 362 14.51 43.22 -10.97
C TYR A 362 13.49 44.15 -11.62
N PHE A 363 13.92 44.97 -12.60
CA PHE A 363 13.03 45.91 -13.30
C PHE A 363 11.98 45.20 -14.16
N LYS A 364 12.39 44.19 -14.94
CA LYS A 364 11.46 43.32 -15.68
C LYS A 364 11.99 41.89 -15.76
N LEU A 365 11.22 40.94 -15.25
CA LEU A 365 11.51 39.51 -15.33
C LEU A 365 10.80 38.91 -16.56
N HIS A 366 11.55 38.30 -17.46
CA HIS A 366 11.06 37.69 -18.70
C HIS A 366 10.83 36.19 -18.58
N GLY A 367 11.57 35.51 -17.70
CA GLY A 367 11.37 34.10 -17.42
C GLY A 367 12.17 33.66 -16.19
N LEU A 368 11.62 32.68 -15.49
CA LEU A 368 12.30 31.97 -14.42
C LEU A 368 12.25 30.49 -14.77
N THR A 369 13.40 29.85 -14.84
CA THR A 369 13.54 28.43 -15.16
C THR A 369 14.23 27.73 -14.01
N LEU A 370 13.66 26.64 -13.52
CA LEU A 370 14.28 25.82 -12.49
C LEU A 370 15.43 25.04 -13.14
N LEU A 371 16.64 25.13 -12.56
CA LEU A 371 17.82 24.40 -13.03
C LEU A 371 18.03 23.09 -12.29
N THR A 372 17.60 23.02 -11.03
CA THR A 372 17.61 21.81 -10.20
C THR A 372 16.34 21.00 -10.40
N ASP A 373 16.42 19.68 -10.27
CA ASP A 373 15.23 18.83 -10.30
C ASP A 373 14.32 19.04 -9.05
N GLU A 374 13.22 18.30 -8.98
CA GLU A 374 12.19 18.40 -7.93
C GLU A 374 12.64 17.93 -6.52
N GLY A 375 13.85 17.39 -6.41
CA GLY A 375 14.27 16.58 -5.26
C GLY A 375 15.09 15.36 -5.69
N PRO A 376 15.88 14.74 -4.80
CA PRO A 376 16.28 13.36 -5.04
C PRO A 376 15.02 12.50 -5.19
N GLU A 377 14.86 11.84 -6.33
CA GLU A 377 13.77 10.89 -6.50
C GLU A 377 13.94 9.72 -5.52
N PRO A 378 12.83 9.17 -4.99
CA PRO A 378 12.91 8.04 -4.09
C PRO A 378 13.61 6.87 -4.78
N GLN A 379 14.74 6.44 -4.22
CA GLN A 379 15.46 5.30 -4.77
C GLN A 379 14.64 4.03 -4.52
N ARG A 380 14.26 3.34 -5.60
CA ARG A 380 13.63 2.03 -5.49
C ARG A 380 14.63 1.05 -4.92
N ARG A 381 14.44 0.61 -3.69
CA ARG A 381 15.19 -0.54 -3.16
C ARG A 381 14.75 -1.76 -3.96
N GLU A 382 15.59 -2.24 -4.85
CA GLU A 382 15.37 -3.53 -5.50
C GLU A 382 15.32 -4.61 -4.42
N VAL A 383 14.11 -5.08 -4.09
CA VAL A 383 13.95 -6.31 -3.36
C VAL A 383 14.53 -7.39 -4.26
N LYS A 384 15.75 -7.86 -3.96
CA LYS A 384 16.28 -9.09 -4.55
C LYS A 384 15.18 -10.13 -4.37
N LYS A 385 14.48 -10.47 -5.47
CA LYS A 385 13.63 -11.66 -5.52
C LYS A 385 14.52 -12.80 -5.07
N ARG A 386 14.36 -13.28 -3.83
CA ARG A 386 14.82 -14.61 -3.46
C ARG A 386 14.15 -15.52 -4.47
N GLY A 387 14.98 -16.09 -5.35
CA GLY A 387 14.53 -16.78 -6.54
C GLY A 387 13.40 -17.73 -6.20
N ALA A 388 12.29 -17.56 -6.92
CA ALA A 388 11.39 -18.67 -7.15
C ALA A 388 12.25 -19.83 -7.64
N GLY A 389 12.26 -20.94 -6.89
CA GLY A 389 12.89 -22.17 -7.33
C GLY A 389 12.42 -22.46 -8.75
N LYS A 390 13.38 -22.65 -9.66
CA LYS A 390 13.10 -23.23 -10.97
C LYS A 390 12.38 -24.55 -10.71
N ALA A 391 11.11 -24.61 -11.08
CA ALA A 391 10.50 -25.86 -11.46
C ALA A 391 11.22 -26.31 -12.73
N GLU A 392 12.06 -27.33 -12.63
CA GLU A 392 12.55 -28.06 -13.78
C GLU A 392 11.36 -28.76 -14.43
N GLY A 393 10.99 -28.29 -15.62
CA GLY A 393 10.09 -28.98 -16.52
C GLY A 393 10.83 -30.10 -17.25
N GLU A 394 10.30 -31.30 -17.11
CA GLU A 394 10.24 -32.40 -18.08
C GLU A 394 11.34 -32.44 -19.17
N ALA A 395 12.28 -33.37 -18.97
CA ALA A 395 13.06 -33.96 -20.05
C ALA A 395 12.40 -35.28 -20.49
N ALA A 396 12.20 -35.46 -21.79
CA ALA A 396 11.89 -36.74 -22.43
C ALA A 396 12.96 -37.05 -23.49
N PRO A 397 13.08 -38.30 -23.96
CA PRO A 397 13.44 -39.52 -23.24
C PRO A 397 14.85 -40.00 -23.65
N ALA A 398 15.42 -40.92 -22.86
CA ALA A 398 16.75 -41.49 -23.10
C ALA A 398 16.80 -42.39 -24.36
N PRO A 399 17.89 -42.34 -25.17
CA PRO A 399 18.16 -43.38 -26.17
C PRO A 399 18.82 -44.60 -25.53
N ALA A 400 18.48 -45.77 -26.07
CA ALA A 400 18.85 -47.10 -25.62
C ALA A 400 20.36 -47.41 -25.74
N ALA A 401 20.80 -48.31 -24.86
CA ALA A 401 22.14 -48.85 -24.74
C ALA A 401 22.47 -49.96 -25.76
N ALA A 402 23.77 -50.14 -26.05
CA ALA A 402 24.44 -51.39 -26.40
C ALA A 402 25.97 -51.25 -26.13
N PRO A 403 26.77 -52.33 -26.02
CA PRO A 403 27.17 -53.01 -24.78
C PRO A 403 28.68 -52.85 -24.44
N PRO A 404 29.18 -53.41 -23.30
CA PRO A 404 30.48 -53.06 -22.73
C PRO A 404 31.64 -53.98 -23.17
N ALA A 405 32.87 -53.56 -22.89
CA ALA A 405 34.05 -54.42 -22.85
C ALA A 405 34.98 -54.05 -21.66
N ASP A 406 35.48 -55.09 -21.00
CA ASP A 406 36.15 -55.17 -19.70
C ASP A 406 37.52 -54.47 -19.58
N SER A 407 37.91 -54.08 -18.34
CA SER A 407 38.99 -54.77 -17.58
C SER A 407 39.42 -54.05 -16.29
N ASN A 408 39.00 -54.64 -15.16
CA ASN A 408 39.81 -55.15 -14.05
C ASN A 408 40.91 -54.28 -13.37
N SER A 409 40.69 -53.91 -12.10
CA SER A 409 41.73 -53.82 -11.04
C SER A 409 41.09 -53.92 -9.64
N PRO A 410 41.54 -54.82 -8.75
CA PRO A 410 40.93 -55.05 -7.44
C PRO A 410 41.40 -54.06 -6.36
N VAL A 411 40.45 -53.63 -5.52
CA VAL A 411 40.70 -52.81 -4.31
C VAL A 411 41.38 -53.68 -3.25
N GLN A 412 42.58 -53.29 -2.82
CA GLN A 412 43.33 -53.99 -1.76
C GLN A 412 42.86 -53.51 -0.38
N VAL A 413 42.37 -54.43 0.45
CA VAL A 413 42.05 -54.20 1.87
C VAL A 413 43.26 -54.61 2.70
N THR A 414 43.72 -53.72 3.59
CA THR A 414 44.93 -53.99 4.36
C THR A 414 44.63 -54.76 5.66
N PRO A 415 45.58 -55.60 6.16
CA PRO A 415 45.40 -56.36 7.41
C PRO A 415 45.14 -55.48 8.64
N GLU A 416 45.58 -54.22 8.60
CA GLU A 416 45.40 -53.25 9.68
C GLU A 416 43.94 -52.78 9.82
N GLU A 417 43.23 -52.61 8.70
CA GLU A 417 41.81 -52.25 8.67
C GLU A 417 40.92 -53.37 9.20
N VAL A 418 41.32 -54.62 8.94
CA VAL A 418 40.65 -55.83 9.47
C VAL A 418 40.90 -55.98 10.98
N ALA A 419 42.11 -55.64 11.45
CA ALA A 419 42.43 -55.69 12.88
C ALA A 419 41.69 -54.61 13.69
N GLN A 420 41.57 -53.38 13.16
CA GLN A 420 40.84 -52.28 13.82
C GLN A 420 39.33 -52.57 13.93
N SER A 421 38.74 -53.14 12.88
CA SER A 421 37.32 -53.51 12.88
C SER A 421 37.02 -54.69 13.82
N GLN A 422 37.91 -55.66 13.94
CA GLN A 422 37.78 -56.75 14.92
C GLN A 422 38.00 -56.28 16.38
N ALA A 423 38.86 -55.29 16.61
CA ALA A 423 39.08 -54.71 17.95
C ALA A 423 37.88 -53.91 18.45
N LEU A 424 37.18 -53.20 17.57
CA LEU A 424 35.93 -52.48 17.90
C LEU A 424 34.79 -53.43 18.28
N LEU A 425 34.72 -54.60 17.65
CA LEU A 425 33.70 -55.61 17.91
C LEU A 425 33.87 -56.36 19.25
N ARG A 426 35.07 -56.32 19.86
CA ARG A 426 35.36 -57.02 21.12
C ARG A 426 35.16 -56.16 22.39
N ARG A 427 34.85 -54.86 22.27
CA ARG A 427 34.54 -54.04 23.46
C ARG A 427 33.10 -54.30 23.92
N SER A 428 32.92 -54.59 25.21
CA SER A 428 31.60 -54.80 25.80
C SER A 428 30.78 -53.50 25.76
N ARG A 429 29.46 -53.64 25.54
CA ARG A 429 28.50 -52.54 25.36
C ARG A 429 28.43 -51.53 26.51
N SER A 430 29.05 -51.79 27.67
CA SER A 430 29.08 -50.87 28.81
C SER A 430 30.18 -49.80 28.74
N GLN A 431 31.08 -49.83 27.76
CA GLN A 431 32.13 -48.80 27.55
C GLN A 431 31.89 -47.89 26.34
N LEU A 432 30.84 -48.13 25.56
CA LEU A 432 30.38 -47.23 24.51
C LEU A 432 29.40 -46.24 25.15
N GLY A 433 29.93 -45.20 25.80
CA GLY A 433 29.14 -44.10 26.34
C GLY A 433 28.42 -43.36 25.22
N LEU A 434 27.24 -43.83 24.84
CA LEU A 434 26.25 -43.04 24.13
C LEU A 434 25.44 -42.25 25.17
N PHE A 435 25.68 -40.94 25.20
CA PHE A 435 24.62 -39.96 25.42
C PHE A 435 24.13 -39.48 24.07
#